data_AF-A0A381ZJY8-F1
#
_entry.id   AF-A0A381ZJY8-F1
#
_cell.length_a   1.000
_cell.length_b   1.000
_cell.length_c   1.000
_cell.angle_alpha   90.00
_cell.angle_beta   90.00
_cell.angle_gamma   90.00
#
_symmetry.space_group_name_H-M   'P 1'
#
loop_
_entity.id
_entity.type
_entity.pdbx_description
1 polymer ?
#
loop_
_entity_poly.entity_id
_entity_poly.type
_entity_poly.pdbx_seq_one_letter_code
_entity_poly.pdbx_strand_id
1 'polypeptide(L)'
;LDLADGSRIDIVCSIEVDSDAGEINVDYSGTSEASPWGINVVRNYTHAYTTFTVRSCLNPEIPNNYGSLSPIKMVAPEGSIVNAVLPQPGTARHVVGMFLPNALLKALAQIKPESAMAEGSGAVWTMQVSGTHDDGSPFITAMFTYAGGVGARATKPGLSACSYPTGVAAVPIEVVEASAPIRFHSKKLRNGSGGLGAQIGGLGQTIEFSVDTNRPWELNAVTSRLSDPPQGIFGGEPGAAGSFEVNGEPVTTQNRMTLQSDDLVRLDLPGGGGYGAP
;
A
#
# COMPACT_ATOMS: atom_id res chain seq x y z
N LEU A 1 3.88 8.65 -4.04
CA LEU A 1 4.51 7.39 -3.59
C LEU A 1 5.72 7.11 -4.46
N ASP A 2 6.72 6.46 -3.89
CA ASP A 2 7.90 5.98 -4.61
C ASP A 2 7.92 4.45 -4.70
N LEU A 3 8.64 3.98 -5.70
CA LEU A 3 8.87 2.57 -6.03
C LEU A 3 10.37 2.24 -5.93
N ALA A 4 10.70 0.95 -5.80
CA ALA A 4 12.08 0.47 -5.73
C ALA A 4 13.01 0.92 -6.85
N ASP A 5 12.50 1.10 -8.07
CA ASP A 5 13.28 1.59 -9.21
C ASP A 5 13.51 3.12 -9.20
N GLY A 6 13.09 3.82 -8.15
CA GLY A 6 13.14 5.27 -8.03
C GLY A 6 12.00 5.99 -8.74
N SER A 7 11.08 5.27 -9.39
CA SER A 7 9.90 5.87 -10.01
C SER A 7 9.04 6.56 -8.94
N ARG A 8 8.61 7.78 -9.24
CA ARG A 8 7.70 8.56 -8.38
C ARG A 8 6.35 8.73 -9.05
N ILE A 9 5.29 8.52 -8.27
CA ILE A 9 3.90 8.65 -8.69
C ILE A 9 3.22 9.64 -7.76
N ASP A 10 2.71 10.73 -8.32
CA ASP A 10 1.96 11.73 -7.59
C ASP A 10 0.46 11.48 -7.79
N ILE A 11 -0.24 11.27 -6.68
CA ILE A 11 -1.71 11.24 -6.65
C ILE A 11 -2.16 12.58 -6.08
N VAL A 12 -2.75 13.38 -6.94
CA VAL A 12 -3.28 14.70 -6.59
C VAL A 12 -4.78 14.58 -6.43
N CYS A 13 -5.31 15.16 -5.36
CA CYS A 13 -6.72 15.07 -5.04
C CYS A 13 -7.20 16.38 -4.39
N SER A 14 -8.31 16.91 -4.90
CA SER A 14 -9.08 17.97 -4.25
C SER A 14 -10.52 17.53 -4.04
N ILE A 15 -11.18 18.15 -3.06
CA ILE A 15 -12.58 17.89 -2.72
C ILE A 15 -13.33 19.22 -2.68
N GLU A 16 -14.47 19.25 -3.34
CA GLU A 16 -15.47 20.30 -3.23
C GLU A 16 -16.76 19.71 -2.69
N VAL A 17 -17.40 20.40 -1.74
CA VAL A 17 -18.67 19.99 -1.14
C VAL A 17 -19.73 21.00 -1.54
N ASP A 18 -20.72 20.56 -2.32
CA ASP A 18 -21.91 21.33 -2.66
C ASP A 18 -23.05 20.93 -1.71
N SER A 19 -23.30 21.79 -0.71
CA SER A 19 -24.34 21.54 0.29
C SER A 19 -25.76 21.68 -0.25
N ASP A 20 -25.96 22.48 -1.30
CA ASP A 20 -27.29 22.75 -1.87
C ASP A 20 -27.73 21.59 -2.75
N ALA A 21 -26.83 21.06 -3.57
CA ALA A 21 -27.06 19.84 -4.35
C ALA A 21 -26.94 18.56 -3.49
N GLY A 22 -26.23 18.64 -2.35
CA GLY A 22 -25.94 17.48 -1.50
C GLY A 22 -24.87 16.57 -2.09
N GLU A 23 -23.89 17.13 -2.81
CA GLU A 23 -22.90 16.40 -3.59
C GLU A 23 -21.47 16.64 -3.10
N ILE A 24 -20.60 15.66 -3.31
CA ILE A 24 -19.17 15.75 -3.06
C ILE A 24 -18.46 15.50 -4.38
N ASN A 25 -17.75 16.50 -4.89
CA ASN A 25 -16.98 16.42 -6.12
C ASN A 25 -15.50 16.19 -5.78
N VAL A 26 -14.96 15.05 -6.22
CA VAL A 26 -13.55 14.71 -6.05
C VAL A 26 -12.84 14.85 -7.39
N ASP A 27 -11.79 15.68 -7.43
CA ASP A 27 -11.01 15.92 -8.64
C ASP A 27 -9.58 15.40 -8.48
N TYR A 28 -9.19 14.49 -9.38
CA TYR A 28 -7.84 13.90 -9.46
C TYR A 28 -6.94 14.55 -10.52
N SER A 29 -7.32 15.72 -11.04
CA SER A 29 -6.51 16.51 -11.97
C SER A 29 -5.12 16.81 -11.40
N GLY A 30 -4.08 16.67 -12.23
CA GLY A 30 -2.69 16.79 -11.82
C GLY A 30 -2.05 15.50 -11.31
N THR A 31 -2.81 14.41 -11.17
CA THR A 31 -2.26 13.07 -10.93
C THR A 31 -1.39 12.62 -12.11
N SER A 32 -0.34 11.85 -11.84
CA SER A 32 0.60 11.37 -12.86
C SER A 32 -0.06 10.64 -14.04
N GLU A 33 0.56 10.77 -15.22
CA GLU A 33 0.27 9.97 -16.41
C GLU A 33 0.40 8.47 -16.15
N ALA A 34 -0.23 7.64 -16.99
CA ALA A 34 -0.09 6.19 -16.88
C ALA A 34 1.38 5.74 -16.97
N SER A 35 1.70 4.77 -16.13
CA SER A 35 2.94 4.01 -16.16
C SER A 35 2.95 3.06 -17.36
N PRO A 36 4.13 2.80 -17.96
CA PRO A 36 4.27 1.69 -18.92
C PRO A 36 4.12 0.31 -18.24
N TRP A 37 4.13 0.25 -16.91
CA TRP A 37 4.02 -0.97 -16.11
C TRP A 37 2.59 -1.24 -15.66
N GLY A 38 2.31 -2.49 -15.30
CA GLY A 38 0.96 -2.96 -14.95
C GLY A 38 0.33 -2.40 -13.67
N ILE A 39 0.79 -1.27 -13.15
CA ILE A 39 0.33 -0.64 -11.89
C ILE A 39 -0.81 0.35 -12.09
N ASN A 40 -1.20 0.64 -13.34
CA ASN A 40 -2.25 1.60 -13.66
C ASN A 40 -3.62 1.15 -13.19
N VAL A 41 -4.47 2.11 -12.86
CA VAL A 41 -5.79 1.90 -12.27
C VAL A 41 -6.87 2.43 -13.21
N VAL A 42 -7.88 1.59 -13.47
CA VAL A 42 -9.06 1.94 -14.28
C VAL A 42 -10.03 2.82 -13.50
N ARG A 43 -10.80 3.67 -14.20
CA ARG A 43 -11.72 4.66 -13.63
C ARG A 43 -12.65 4.12 -12.54
N ASN A 44 -13.23 2.94 -12.76
CA ASN A 44 -14.17 2.32 -11.82
C ASN A 44 -13.52 1.91 -10.49
N TYR A 45 -12.24 1.54 -10.52
CA TYR A 45 -11.47 1.24 -9.31
C TYR A 45 -11.19 2.53 -8.52
N THR A 46 -10.83 3.61 -9.22
CA THR A 46 -10.68 4.95 -8.62
C THR A 46 -11.99 5.43 -8.01
N HIS A 47 -13.11 5.22 -8.70
CA HIS A 47 -14.45 5.52 -8.18
C HIS A 47 -14.74 4.73 -6.89
N ALA A 48 -14.43 3.43 -6.89
CA ALA A 48 -14.67 2.56 -5.73
C ALA A 48 -13.88 3.04 -4.49
N TYR A 49 -12.60 3.36 -4.63
CA TYR A 49 -11.81 3.86 -3.49
C TYR A 49 -12.17 5.29 -3.09
N THR A 50 -12.60 6.13 -4.02
CA THR A 50 -13.11 7.47 -3.71
C THR A 50 -14.35 7.38 -2.83
N THR A 51 -15.35 6.63 -3.30
CA THR A 51 -16.61 6.45 -2.58
C THR A 51 -16.43 5.74 -1.24
N PHE A 52 -15.61 4.68 -1.19
CA PHE A 52 -15.24 4.01 0.06
C PHE A 52 -14.67 5.00 1.08
N THR A 53 -13.71 5.82 0.68
CA THR A 53 -13.01 6.71 1.61
C THR A 53 -13.93 7.78 2.16
N VAL A 54 -14.67 8.49 1.28
CA VAL A 54 -15.65 9.50 1.70
C VAL A 54 -16.66 8.90 2.66
N ARG A 55 -17.22 7.73 2.34
CA ARG A 55 -18.22 7.08 3.18
C ARG A 55 -17.66 6.63 4.51
N SER A 56 -16.44 6.06 4.53
CA SER A 56 -15.79 5.59 5.76
C SER A 56 -15.58 6.71 6.79
N CYS A 57 -15.37 7.95 6.33
CA CYS A 57 -15.16 9.11 7.20
C CYS A 57 -16.46 9.81 7.58
N LEU A 58 -17.36 9.98 6.61
CA LEU A 58 -18.53 10.82 6.80
C LEU A 58 -19.70 10.04 7.41
N ASN A 59 -20.05 8.90 6.80
CA ASN A 59 -21.29 8.16 7.09
C ASN A 59 -21.13 6.64 6.94
N PRO A 60 -20.39 5.97 7.85
CA PRO A 60 -20.14 4.53 7.78
C PRO A 60 -21.41 3.68 7.99
N GLU A 61 -22.39 4.20 8.74
CA GLU A 61 -23.62 3.47 9.09
C GLU A 61 -24.65 3.40 7.96
N ILE A 62 -24.52 4.23 6.91
CA ILE A 62 -25.46 4.20 5.78
C ILE A 62 -25.25 2.89 4.98
N PRO A 63 -26.30 2.18 4.55
CA PRO A 63 -26.14 0.99 3.73
C PRO A 63 -25.45 1.28 2.39
N ASN A 64 -24.59 0.37 1.94
CA ASN A 64 -23.90 0.52 0.66
C ASN A 64 -24.83 0.17 -0.52
N ASN A 65 -25.29 1.17 -1.25
CA ASN A 65 -26.13 1.02 -2.44
C ASN A 65 -25.93 2.19 -3.42
N TYR A 66 -26.53 2.10 -4.61
CA TYR A 66 -26.41 3.13 -5.65
C TYR A 66 -26.76 4.55 -5.14
N GLY A 67 -27.85 4.71 -4.38
CA GLY A 67 -28.28 6.01 -3.85
C GLY A 67 -27.31 6.60 -2.83
N SER A 68 -26.65 5.77 -2.02
CA SER A 68 -25.62 6.22 -1.07
C SER A 68 -24.30 6.63 -1.74
N LEU A 69 -24.06 6.16 -2.97
CA LEU A 69 -22.83 6.38 -3.72
C LEU A 69 -22.98 7.47 -4.78
N SER A 70 -24.19 7.65 -5.34
CA SER A 70 -24.45 8.62 -6.42
C SER A 70 -24.09 10.07 -6.11
N PRO A 71 -24.17 10.57 -4.86
CA PRO A 71 -23.78 11.95 -4.55
C PRO A 71 -22.27 12.18 -4.54
N ILE A 72 -21.46 11.11 -4.55
CA ILE A 72 -20.00 11.19 -4.56
C ILE A 72 -19.53 11.10 -6.01
N LYS A 73 -19.24 12.25 -6.60
CA LYS A 73 -18.78 12.38 -7.97
C LYS A 73 -17.25 12.39 -8.02
N MET A 74 -16.71 11.90 -9.12
CA MET A 74 -15.27 11.86 -9.34
C MET A 74 -14.92 12.23 -10.78
N VAL A 75 -13.88 13.04 -10.95
CA VAL A 75 -13.22 13.28 -12.23
C VAL A 75 -11.73 12.92 -12.12
N ALA A 76 -11.18 12.38 -13.20
CA ALA A 76 -9.78 12.00 -13.30
C ALA A 76 -9.37 12.11 -14.78
N PRO A 77 -8.18 12.66 -15.11
CA PRO A 77 -7.74 12.81 -16.50
C PRO A 77 -7.69 11.45 -17.21
N GLU A 78 -8.31 11.33 -18.38
CA GLU A 78 -8.23 10.10 -19.18
C GLU A 78 -6.78 9.79 -19.57
N GLY A 79 -6.36 8.54 -19.39
CA GLY A 79 -4.97 8.13 -19.66
C GLY A 79 -4.02 8.35 -18.48
N SER A 80 -4.46 8.97 -17.38
CA SER A 80 -3.68 9.05 -16.13
C SER A 80 -3.58 7.70 -15.42
N ILE A 81 -2.65 7.59 -14.46
CA ILE A 81 -2.42 6.38 -13.68
C ILE A 81 -3.66 5.95 -12.85
N VAL A 82 -4.63 6.85 -12.65
CA VAL A 82 -5.89 6.60 -11.94
C VAL A 82 -7.12 6.61 -12.85
N ASN A 83 -6.95 6.74 -14.15
CA ASN A 83 -8.02 6.60 -15.15
C ASN A 83 -7.43 6.03 -16.45
N ALA A 84 -6.88 4.83 -16.32
CA ALA A 84 -6.22 4.14 -17.40
C ALA A 84 -7.21 3.66 -18.46
N VAL A 85 -6.81 3.76 -19.73
CA VAL A 85 -7.57 3.35 -20.92
C VAL A 85 -6.77 2.36 -21.74
N LEU A 86 -7.44 1.59 -22.60
CA LEU A 86 -6.75 0.66 -23.51
C LEU A 86 -5.74 1.43 -24.40
N PRO A 87 -4.52 0.91 -24.60
CA PRO A 87 -3.98 -0.40 -24.21
C PRO A 87 -3.13 -0.40 -22.92
N GLN A 88 -3.26 0.59 -22.04
CA GLN A 88 -2.42 0.71 -20.84
C GLN A 88 -2.57 -0.50 -19.89
N PRO A 89 -1.47 -1.06 -19.35
CA PRO A 89 -1.52 -2.29 -18.55
C PRO A 89 -1.98 -2.04 -17.11
N GLY A 90 -2.73 -2.97 -16.50
CA GLY A 90 -3.34 -2.76 -15.18
C GLY A 90 -3.53 -4.04 -14.36
N THR A 91 -2.51 -4.90 -14.29
CA THR A 91 -2.56 -6.15 -13.51
C THR A 91 -2.38 -5.91 -12.00
N ALA A 92 -1.37 -5.14 -11.61
CA ALA A 92 -0.97 -4.83 -10.23
C ALA A 92 -1.58 -3.52 -9.71
N ARG A 93 -2.88 -3.32 -9.94
CA ARG A 93 -3.61 -2.07 -9.62
C ARG A 93 -3.53 -1.64 -8.15
N HIS A 94 -3.34 -2.59 -7.25
CA HIS A 94 -3.26 -2.32 -5.82
C HIS A 94 -2.08 -1.40 -5.45
N VAL A 95 -0.99 -1.45 -6.22
CA VAL A 95 0.24 -0.68 -5.97
C VAL A 95 -0.01 0.81 -5.93
N VAL A 96 -0.86 1.32 -6.84
CA VAL A 96 -1.26 2.74 -6.89
C VAL A 96 -2.62 2.92 -6.21
N GLY A 97 -3.56 2.03 -6.48
CA GLY A 97 -4.94 2.17 -6.07
C GLY A 97 -5.15 2.25 -4.56
N MET A 98 -4.30 1.58 -3.77
CA MET A 98 -4.37 1.63 -2.29
C MET A 98 -3.89 2.95 -1.69
N PHE A 99 -3.26 3.82 -2.48
CA PHE A 99 -2.86 5.17 -2.05
C PHE A 99 -3.94 6.22 -2.27
N LEU A 100 -4.96 5.94 -3.09
CA LEU A 100 -6.08 6.86 -3.32
C LEU A 100 -6.76 7.29 -2.00
N PRO A 101 -7.10 6.36 -1.08
CA PRO A 101 -7.68 6.76 0.20
C PRO A 101 -6.76 7.64 1.04
N ASN A 102 -5.44 7.44 1.00
CA ASN A 102 -4.51 8.25 1.78
C ASN A 102 -4.53 9.72 1.34
N ALA A 103 -4.47 9.97 0.03
CA ALA A 103 -4.56 11.32 -0.52
C ALA A 103 -5.91 11.99 -0.18
N LEU A 104 -7.00 11.23 -0.33
CA LEU A 104 -8.36 11.73 -0.10
C LEU A 104 -8.66 11.95 1.39
N LEU A 105 -8.15 11.10 2.29
CA LEU A 105 -8.24 11.28 3.74
C LEU A 105 -7.57 12.58 4.18
N LYS A 106 -6.44 12.94 3.59
CA LYS A 106 -5.73 14.19 3.88
C LYS A 106 -6.56 15.41 3.47
N ALA A 107 -7.29 15.34 2.35
CA ALA A 107 -8.22 16.40 1.95
C ALA A 107 -9.44 16.45 2.89
N LEU A 108 -10.06 15.31 3.20
CA LEU A 108 -11.19 15.21 4.15
C LEU A 108 -10.83 15.67 5.56
N ALA A 109 -9.57 15.55 5.98
CA ALA A 109 -9.08 16.03 7.26
C ALA A 109 -9.30 17.53 7.46
N GLN A 110 -9.36 18.32 6.38
CA GLN A 110 -9.65 19.75 6.44
C GLN A 110 -11.12 20.05 6.72
N ILE A 111 -12.01 19.10 6.43
CA ILE A 111 -13.47 19.24 6.58
C ILE A 111 -13.96 18.60 7.88
N LYS A 112 -13.45 17.39 8.20
CA LYS A 112 -13.89 16.57 9.33
C LYS A 112 -12.69 15.98 10.10
N PRO A 113 -11.87 16.83 10.77
CA PRO A 113 -10.57 16.45 11.34
C PRO A 113 -10.65 15.30 12.35
N GLU A 114 -11.75 15.19 13.09
CA GLU A 114 -11.97 14.17 14.12
C GLU A 114 -12.24 12.77 13.55
N SER A 115 -12.69 12.70 12.29
CA SER A 115 -12.90 11.44 11.55
C SER A 115 -11.75 11.12 10.61
N ALA A 116 -10.73 11.97 10.55
CA ALA A 116 -9.57 11.79 9.71
C ALA A 116 -8.59 10.76 10.26
N MET A 117 -7.80 10.21 9.36
CA MET A 117 -6.70 9.31 9.66
C MET A 117 -5.43 9.88 9.01
N ALA A 118 -4.31 9.80 9.74
CA ALA A 118 -2.99 10.04 9.18
C ALA A 118 -2.71 9.08 8.02
N GLU A 119 -1.68 9.36 7.23
CA GLU A 119 -1.35 8.49 6.12
C GLU A 119 -0.85 7.12 6.63
N GLY A 120 -1.45 6.04 6.14
CA GLY A 120 -0.92 4.69 6.36
C GLY A 120 0.17 4.36 5.36
N SER A 121 0.81 3.20 5.51
CA SER A 121 1.79 2.71 4.53
C SER A 121 1.21 2.75 3.11
N GLY A 122 -0.08 2.44 2.94
CA GLY A 122 -0.71 2.23 1.62
C GLY A 122 -0.07 1.06 0.86
N ALA A 123 0.81 0.33 1.53
CA ALA A 123 1.75 -0.60 0.95
C ALA A 123 1.44 -2.00 1.46
N VAL A 124 0.71 -2.74 0.63
CA VAL A 124 0.60 -4.19 0.71
C VAL A 124 1.67 -4.73 -0.22
N TRP A 125 2.84 -5.02 0.35
CA TRP A 125 3.93 -5.57 -0.45
C TRP A 125 3.60 -7.00 -0.81
N THR A 126 3.76 -7.32 -2.08
CA THR A 126 3.45 -8.63 -2.64
C THR A 126 4.73 -9.32 -3.05
N MET A 127 4.82 -10.62 -2.78
CA MET A 127 5.95 -11.45 -3.13
C MET A 127 5.44 -12.73 -3.79
N GLN A 128 6.16 -13.16 -4.83
CA GLN A 128 6.02 -14.45 -5.47
C GLN A 128 7.41 -15.02 -5.69
N VAL A 129 7.58 -16.26 -5.24
CA VAL A 129 8.82 -17.00 -5.38
C VAL A 129 8.58 -18.15 -6.34
N SER A 130 9.48 -18.35 -7.29
CA SER A 130 9.46 -19.50 -8.19
C SER A 130 10.86 -20.05 -8.40
N GLY A 131 10.96 -21.33 -8.71
CA GLY A 131 12.25 -21.95 -8.95
C GLY A 131 12.12 -23.43 -9.23
N THR A 132 13.17 -24.17 -8.91
CA THR A 132 13.24 -25.61 -9.11
C THR A 132 13.85 -26.26 -7.88
N HIS A 133 13.27 -27.39 -7.46
CA HIS A 133 13.84 -28.26 -6.45
C HIS A 133 15.15 -28.90 -6.96
N ASP A 134 15.93 -29.47 -6.05
CA ASP A 134 17.20 -30.13 -6.41
C ASP A 134 17.01 -31.28 -7.40
N ASP A 135 15.88 -32.00 -7.32
CA ASP A 135 15.50 -33.08 -8.23
C ASP A 135 15.06 -32.60 -9.63
N GLY A 136 14.97 -31.29 -9.85
CA GLY A 136 14.58 -30.70 -11.13
C GLY A 136 13.08 -30.42 -11.28
N SER A 137 12.25 -30.73 -10.28
CA SER A 137 10.83 -30.40 -10.31
C SER A 137 10.57 -28.90 -10.05
N PRO A 138 9.64 -28.25 -10.75
CA PRO A 138 9.39 -26.81 -10.58
C PRO A 138 8.53 -26.54 -9.34
N PHE A 139 8.72 -25.36 -8.73
CA PHE A 139 7.82 -24.82 -7.72
C PHE A 139 7.50 -23.35 -7.99
N ILE A 140 6.32 -22.92 -7.53
CA ILE A 140 5.90 -21.52 -7.55
C ILE A 140 4.92 -21.28 -6.40
N THR A 141 5.11 -20.20 -5.66
CA THR A 141 4.15 -19.80 -4.64
C THR A 141 2.96 -19.07 -5.25
N ALA A 142 1.80 -19.20 -4.61
CA ALA A 142 0.81 -18.13 -4.69
C ALA A 142 1.44 -16.81 -4.20
N MET A 143 0.90 -15.69 -4.66
CA MET A 143 1.34 -14.39 -4.16
C MET A 143 1.00 -14.27 -2.69
N PHE A 144 2.01 -14.10 -1.83
CA PHE A 144 1.84 -13.81 -0.42
C PHE A 144 2.14 -12.34 -0.15
N THR A 145 1.57 -11.80 0.92
CA THR A 145 1.59 -10.36 1.18
C THR A 145 1.85 -10.03 2.63
N TYR A 146 2.50 -8.89 2.83
CA TYR A 146 2.68 -8.28 4.14
C TYR A 146 2.22 -6.83 4.11
N ALA A 147 1.68 -6.37 5.24
CA ALA A 147 1.14 -5.02 5.37
C ALA A 147 2.01 -4.18 6.31
N GLY A 148 2.18 -2.91 5.96
CA GLY A 148 2.80 -1.92 6.85
C GLY A 148 1.88 -1.48 7.99
N GLY A 149 2.23 -0.34 8.58
CA GLY A 149 1.41 0.32 9.59
C GLY A 149 0.28 1.17 9.01
N VAL A 150 -0.89 1.13 9.63
CA VAL A 150 -2.01 2.03 9.33
C VAL A 150 -1.79 3.37 10.06
N GLY A 151 -2.23 4.49 9.48
CA GLY A 151 -2.10 5.80 10.11
C GLY A 151 -2.91 5.93 11.40
N ALA A 152 -2.44 6.79 12.30
CA ALA A 152 -3.15 7.12 13.53
C ALA A 152 -4.44 7.91 13.25
N ARG A 153 -5.39 7.84 14.19
CA ARG A 153 -6.66 8.57 14.15
C ARG A 153 -6.74 9.51 15.34
N ALA A 154 -7.67 10.45 15.32
CA ALA A 154 -7.84 11.43 16.40
C ALA A 154 -7.93 10.82 17.81
N THR A 155 -8.53 9.63 17.93
CA THR A 155 -8.82 8.99 19.22
C THR A 155 -8.15 7.64 19.42
N LYS A 156 -7.40 7.14 18.44
CA LYS A 156 -6.84 5.77 18.48
C LYS A 156 -5.49 5.69 17.75
N PRO A 157 -4.54 4.89 18.25
CA PRO A 157 -3.31 4.63 17.53
C PRO A 157 -3.58 3.87 16.23
N GLY A 158 -2.64 3.96 15.29
CA GLY A 158 -2.67 3.19 14.06
C GLY A 158 -2.60 1.69 14.33
N LEU A 159 -3.21 0.90 13.44
CA LEU A 159 -3.14 -0.56 13.51
C LEU A 159 -1.80 -1.01 12.96
N SER A 160 -1.06 -1.82 13.73
CA SER A 160 0.24 -2.33 13.31
C SER A 160 0.09 -3.53 12.39
N ALA A 161 0.97 -3.65 11.39
CA ALA A 161 1.03 -4.79 10.47
C ALA A 161 -0.34 -5.14 9.84
N CYS A 162 -1.16 -4.13 9.57
CA CYS A 162 -2.55 -4.27 9.19
C CYS A 162 -2.79 -3.67 7.81
N SER A 163 -3.47 -4.45 6.96
CA SER A 163 -3.78 -4.00 5.62
C SER A 163 -4.89 -2.95 5.66
N TYR A 164 -4.64 -1.82 5.00
CA TYR A 164 -5.61 -0.77 4.75
C TYR A 164 -5.26 -0.16 3.39
N PRO A 165 -6.24 0.15 2.53
CA PRO A 165 -7.70 0.09 2.73
C PRO A 165 -8.35 -1.30 2.51
N THR A 166 -7.57 -2.31 2.14
CA THR A 166 -8.10 -3.64 1.81
C THR A 166 -8.19 -4.57 3.01
N GLY A 167 -9.18 -5.47 3.01
CA GLY A 167 -9.36 -6.50 4.05
C GLY A 167 -8.52 -7.76 3.83
N VAL A 168 -7.29 -7.63 3.31
CA VAL A 168 -6.41 -8.79 3.08
C VAL A 168 -5.70 -9.16 4.37
N ALA A 169 -5.81 -10.43 4.77
CA ALA A 169 -5.05 -11.00 5.87
C ALA A 169 -3.70 -11.53 5.39
N ALA A 170 -2.69 -11.48 6.27
CA ALA A 170 -1.41 -12.12 5.99
C ALA A 170 -1.58 -13.63 5.87
N VAL A 171 -0.89 -14.25 4.90
CA VAL A 171 -0.84 -15.71 4.78
C VAL A 171 -0.01 -16.26 5.95
N PRO A 172 -0.48 -17.31 6.67
CA PRO A 172 0.32 -17.96 7.70
C PRO A 172 1.66 -18.45 7.13
N ILE A 173 2.74 -18.29 7.88
CA ILE A 173 4.09 -18.66 7.39
C ILE A 173 4.16 -20.16 7.06
N GLU A 174 3.56 -21.01 7.89
CA GLU A 174 3.52 -22.46 7.72
C GLU A 174 2.87 -22.87 6.39
N VAL A 175 1.86 -22.11 5.92
CA VAL A 175 1.22 -22.36 4.63
C VAL A 175 2.15 -22.01 3.48
N VAL A 176 2.95 -20.95 3.62
CA VAL A 176 3.93 -20.55 2.61
C VAL A 176 5.08 -21.58 2.55
N GLU A 177 5.65 -21.95 3.70
CA GLU A 177 6.73 -22.95 3.80
C GLU A 177 6.28 -24.36 3.37
N ALA A 178 5.00 -24.70 3.54
CA ALA A 178 4.46 -25.96 3.03
C ALA A 178 4.32 -25.98 1.49
N SER A 179 4.27 -24.81 0.84
CA SER A 179 3.99 -24.69 -0.61
C SER A 179 5.23 -24.60 -1.49
N ALA A 180 6.37 -24.21 -0.92
CA ALA A 180 7.63 -24.00 -1.60
C ALA A 180 8.76 -24.08 -0.56
N PRO A 181 10.02 -24.35 -0.97
CA PRO A 181 11.14 -24.47 -0.04
C PRO A 181 11.58 -23.11 0.52
N ILE A 182 10.66 -22.26 0.94
CA ILE A 182 10.95 -20.99 1.61
C ILE A 182 11.18 -21.29 3.08
N ARG A 183 12.18 -20.64 3.67
CA ARG A 183 12.42 -20.66 5.12
C ARG A 183 12.36 -19.24 5.65
N PHE A 184 11.43 -18.97 6.56
CA PHE A 184 11.36 -17.69 7.27
C PHE A 184 12.30 -17.70 8.47
N HIS A 185 13.18 -16.70 8.55
CA HIS A 185 14.11 -16.51 9.68
C HIS A 185 13.55 -15.56 10.73
N SER A 186 12.79 -14.55 10.30
CA SER A 186 12.17 -13.57 11.18
C SER A 186 10.86 -13.07 10.59
N LYS A 187 9.85 -12.90 11.46
CA LYS A 187 8.66 -12.11 11.20
C LYS A 187 8.24 -11.41 12.49
N LYS A 188 8.47 -10.10 12.57
CA LYS A 188 8.24 -9.32 13.80
C LYS A 188 7.74 -7.92 13.50
N LEU A 189 7.06 -7.29 14.46
CA LEU A 189 6.76 -5.87 14.38
C LEU A 189 8.07 -5.06 14.38
N ARG A 190 8.11 -4.02 13.54
CA ARG A 190 9.27 -3.13 13.42
C ARG A 190 9.12 -1.99 14.43
N ASN A 191 9.63 -2.20 15.64
CA ASN A 191 9.54 -1.23 16.72
C ASN A 191 10.13 0.13 16.31
N GLY A 192 9.44 1.21 16.67
CA GLY A 192 9.84 2.58 16.33
C GLY A 192 9.52 2.99 14.89
N SER A 193 8.89 2.15 14.07
CA SER A 193 8.54 2.54 12.69
C SER A 193 7.28 3.41 12.60
N GLY A 194 6.43 3.43 13.62
CA GLY A 194 5.22 4.25 13.63
C GLY A 194 5.54 5.71 13.96
N GLY A 195 4.94 6.64 13.22
CA GLY A 195 5.15 8.08 13.44
C GLY A 195 4.61 8.52 14.79
N LEU A 196 5.38 9.35 15.49
CA LEU A 196 5.00 9.89 16.79
C LEU A 196 3.88 10.92 16.68
N GLY A 197 3.12 11.07 17.75
CA GLY A 197 2.05 12.04 17.89
C GLY A 197 1.22 11.75 19.12
N ALA A 198 0.22 12.59 19.40
CA ALA A 198 -0.77 12.33 20.45
C ALA A 198 -1.42 10.94 20.29
N GLN A 199 -1.54 10.48 19.04
CA GLN A 199 -1.76 9.08 18.71
C GLN A 199 -0.66 8.59 17.76
N ILE A 200 -0.03 7.48 18.11
CA ILE A 200 1.11 6.91 17.37
C ILE A 200 0.60 6.14 16.15
N GLY A 201 1.29 6.27 15.01
CA GLY A 201 1.02 5.49 13.81
C GLY A 201 1.30 3.99 14.00
N GLY A 202 0.66 3.15 13.20
CA GLY A 202 0.86 1.70 13.27
C GLY A 202 2.32 1.32 12.98
N LEU A 203 2.81 0.26 13.61
CA LEU A 203 4.11 -0.30 13.29
C LEU A 203 4.05 -1.09 11.98
N GLY A 204 5.13 -1.04 11.21
CA GLY A 204 5.38 -1.98 10.13
C GLY A 204 5.86 -3.31 10.68
N GLN A 205 6.44 -4.14 9.80
CA GLN A 205 6.98 -5.44 10.16
C GLN A 205 8.27 -5.72 9.40
N THR A 206 9.19 -6.42 10.06
CA THR A 206 10.42 -6.96 9.47
C THR A 206 10.18 -8.42 9.14
N ILE A 207 10.39 -8.80 7.88
CA ILE A 207 10.36 -10.18 7.40
C ILE A 207 11.70 -10.53 6.78
N GLU A 208 12.26 -11.67 7.17
CA GLU A 208 13.47 -12.22 6.59
C GLU A 208 13.21 -13.66 6.16
N PHE A 209 13.59 -14.00 4.93
CA PHE A 209 13.46 -15.36 4.41
C PHE A 209 14.55 -15.70 3.39
N SER A 210 14.81 -17.00 3.25
CA SER A 210 15.65 -17.58 2.20
C SER A 210 14.88 -18.70 1.50
N VAL A 211 15.48 -19.31 0.48
CA VAL A 211 14.90 -20.47 -0.22
C VAL A 211 15.87 -21.65 -0.15
N ASP A 212 15.44 -22.73 0.48
CA ASP A 212 16.17 -23.99 0.67
C ASP A 212 16.21 -24.83 -0.62
N THR A 213 16.98 -24.36 -1.60
CA THR A 213 17.30 -25.08 -2.84
C THR A 213 18.76 -24.84 -3.18
N ASN A 214 19.45 -25.80 -3.82
CA ASN A 214 20.81 -25.61 -4.32
C ASN A 214 20.84 -25.00 -5.74
N ARG A 215 19.68 -24.56 -6.24
CA ARG A 215 19.52 -23.96 -7.58
C ARG A 215 19.16 -22.48 -7.48
N PRO A 216 19.46 -21.67 -8.51
CA PRO A 216 18.92 -20.33 -8.59
C PRO A 216 17.39 -20.33 -8.57
N TRP A 217 16.83 -19.30 -7.96
CA TRP A 217 15.39 -19.09 -7.85
C TRP A 217 15.06 -17.65 -8.21
N GLU A 218 13.77 -17.37 -8.39
CA GLU A 218 13.29 -16.07 -8.81
C GLU A 218 12.39 -15.45 -7.76
N LEU A 219 12.57 -14.15 -7.52
CA LEU A 219 11.71 -13.33 -6.71
C LEU A 219 11.06 -12.26 -7.58
N ASN A 220 9.74 -12.25 -7.61
CA ASN A 220 8.97 -11.07 -8.00
C ASN A 220 8.42 -10.43 -6.73
N ALA A 221 8.89 -9.21 -6.43
CA ALA A 221 8.43 -8.43 -5.30
C ALA A 221 7.97 -7.07 -5.76
N VAL A 222 6.85 -6.59 -5.23
CA VAL A 222 6.35 -5.24 -5.50
C VAL A 222 6.35 -4.45 -4.20
N THR A 223 7.29 -3.53 -4.10
CA THR A 223 7.52 -2.71 -2.92
C THR A 223 7.36 -1.23 -3.26
N SER A 224 7.00 -0.44 -2.25
CA SER A 224 6.73 0.99 -2.35
C SER A 224 6.99 1.67 -1.00
N ARG A 225 7.10 3.01 -0.97
CA ARG A 225 7.43 3.80 0.25
C ARG A 225 8.84 3.53 0.78
N LEU A 226 9.83 3.42 -0.09
CA LEU A 226 11.22 3.20 0.32
C LEU A 226 11.94 4.51 0.65
N SER A 227 11.56 5.60 -0.03
CA SER A 227 12.12 6.95 0.14
C SER A 227 11.11 7.93 0.72
N ASP A 228 9.82 7.84 0.35
CA ASP A 228 8.78 8.75 0.81
C ASP A 228 7.98 8.11 1.96
N PRO A 229 8.25 8.42 3.24
CA PRO A 229 7.52 7.82 4.34
C PRO A 229 6.05 8.24 4.38
N PRO A 230 5.16 7.45 5.03
CA PRO A 230 3.80 7.87 5.35
C PRO A 230 3.78 9.11 6.24
N GLN A 231 3.01 10.12 5.85
CA GLN A 231 2.96 11.41 6.53
C GLN A 231 2.03 11.41 7.75
N GLY A 232 2.47 12.07 8.83
CA GLY A 232 1.59 12.44 9.92
C GLY A 232 0.66 13.61 9.56
N ILE A 233 -0.35 13.85 10.41
CA ILE A 233 -1.26 14.99 10.27
C ILE A 233 -1.43 15.75 11.59
N PHE A 234 -1.78 17.04 11.50
CA PHE A 234 -2.01 17.93 12.65
C PHE A 234 -0.84 18.01 13.63
N GLY A 235 0.40 17.99 13.12
CA GLY A 235 1.63 18.04 13.93
C GLY A 235 2.20 16.66 14.29
N GLY A 236 1.53 15.57 13.89
CA GLY A 236 2.10 14.23 13.99
C GLY A 236 3.29 14.03 13.06
N GLU A 237 4.26 13.25 13.52
CA GLU A 237 5.48 12.94 12.78
C GLU A 237 5.21 11.87 11.70
N PRO A 238 6.02 11.83 10.63
CA PRO A 238 5.96 10.76 9.64
C PRO A 238 6.33 9.41 10.26
N GLY A 239 5.79 8.33 9.70
CA GLY A 239 6.27 6.98 9.98
C GLY A 239 7.66 6.75 9.35
N ALA A 240 8.27 5.62 9.66
CA ALA A 240 9.48 5.20 8.96
C ALA A 240 9.16 4.69 7.55
N ALA A 241 10.03 5.01 6.59
CA ALA A 241 10.03 4.40 5.27
C ALA A 241 10.36 2.90 5.36
N GLY A 242 10.05 2.17 4.30
CA GLY A 242 10.42 0.77 4.16
C GLY A 242 11.82 0.58 3.59
N SER A 243 12.36 -0.64 3.69
CA SER A 243 13.54 -1.07 2.92
C SER A 243 13.33 -2.49 2.38
N PHE A 244 13.93 -2.74 1.22
CA PHE A 244 13.99 -4.06 0.60
C PHE A 244 15.44 -4.33 0.27
N GLU A 245 16.01 -5.35 0.92
CA GLU A 245 17.41 -5.71 0.83
C GLU A 245 17.57 -7.19 0.48
N VAL A 246 18.64 -7.50 -0.26
CA VAL A 246 19.14 -8.85 -0.46
C VAL A 246 20.57 -8.87 0.04
N ASN A 247 20.89 -9.74 0.99
CA ASN A 247 22.20 -9.81 1.64
C ASN A 247 22.69 -8.47 2.22
N GLY A 248 21.76 -7.62 2.67
CA GLY A 248 22.04 -6.28 3.19
C GLY A 248 22.24 -5.19 2.13
N GLU A 249 22.18 -5.54 0.85
CA GLU A 249 22.25 -4.58 -0.25
C GLU A 249 20.85 -4.15 -0.70
N PRO A 250 20.57 -2.83 -0.83
CA PRO A 250 19.27 -2.34 -1.26
C PRO A 250 18.89 -2.81 -2.67
N VAL A 251 17.66 -3.30 -2.82
CA VAL A 251 17.09 -3.65 -4.12
C VAL A 251 16.49 -2.40 -4.76
N THR A 252 16.98 -2.07 -5.96
CA THR A 252 16.58 -0.87 -6.70
C THR A 252 15.84 -1.17 -8.00
N THR A 253 15.08 -2.27 -8.05
CA THR A 253 14.34 -2.67 -9.24
C THR A 253 12.94 -3.20 -8.90
N GLN A 254 12.01 -3.02 -9.83
CA GLN A 254 10.67 -3.63 -9.80
C GLN A 254 10.59 -4.90 -10.67
N ASN A 255 11.70 -5.26 -11.33
CA ASN A 255 11.76 -6.45 -12.15
C ASN A 255 11.86 -7.71 -11.30
N ARG A 256 11.49 -8.83 -11.90
CA ARG A 256 11.81 -10.14 -11.33
C ARG A 256 13.34 -10.28 -11.22
N MET A 257 13.80 -10.76 -10.08
CA MET A 257 15.22 -10.96 -9.79
C MET A 257 15.54 -12.45 -9.71
N THR A 258 16.72 -12.83 -10.18
CA THR A 258 17.27 -14.17 -9.97
C THR A 258 18.21 -14.11 -8.77
N LEU A 259 17.99 -15.00 -7.81
CA LEU A 259 18.71 -15.11 -6.55
C LEU A 259 19.36 -16.50 -6.43
N GLN A 260 20.43 -16.57 -5.66
CA GLN A 260 21.18 -17.80 -5.38
C GLN A 260 20.66 -18.49 -4.11
N SER A 261 21.10 -19.73 -3.90
CA SER A 261 20.64 -20.60 -2.80
C SER A 261 20.85 -20.01 -1.41
N ASP A 262 21.90 -19.22 -1.23
CA ASP A 262 22.33 -18.62 0.03
C ASP A 262 21.84 -17.17 0.21
N ASP A 263 21.13 -16.62 -0.76
CA ASP A 263 20.62 -15.25 -0.68
C ASP A 263 19.54 -15.11 0.39
N LEU A 264 19.73 -14.11 1.26
CA LEU A 264 18.79 -13.71 2.30
C LEU A 264 18.02 -12.47 1.86
N VAL A 265 16.69 -12.60 1.78
CA VAL A 265 15.78 -11.48 1.53
C VAL A 265 15.36 -10.87 2.86
N ARG A 266 15.48 -9.54 2.99
CA ARG A 266 14.97 -8.76 4.11
C ARG A 266 14.01 -7.69 3.62
N LEU A 267 12.83 -7.65 4.24
CA LEU A 267 11.78 -6.67 4.00
C LEU A 267 11.47 -5.95 5.30
N ASP A 268 11.78 -4.66 5.36
CA ASP A 268 11.32 -3.77 6.43
C ASP A 268 10.16 -2.94 5.91
N LEU A 269 8.95 -3.26 6.32
CA LEU A 269 7.77 -2.54 5.83
C LEU A 269 7.63 -1.16 6.49
N PRO A 270 7.02 -0.19 5.77
CA PRO A 270 6.77 1.15 6.31
C PRO A 270 5.81 1.11 7.51
N GLY A 271 5.95 2.09 8.41
CA GLY A 271 4.95 2.34 9.45
C GLY A 271 3.73 3.11 8.95
N GLY A 272 2.96 3.69 9.87
CA GLY A 272 1.95 4.71 9.57
C GLY A 272 2.35 6.05 10.19
N GLY A 273 1.80 7.16 9.68
CA GLY A 273 1.99 8.49 10.24
C GLY A 273 1.26 8.69 11.58
N GLY A 274 1.78 9.58 12.41
CA GLY A 274 1.17 9.99 13.67
C GLY A 274 0.04 11.01 13.51
N TYR A 275 -0.77 11.18 14.55
CA TYR A 275 -1.84 12.16 14.61
C TYR A 275 -1.63 13.10 15.81
N GLY A 276 -1.64 14.41 15.56
CA GLY A 276 -1.45 15.42 16.61
C GLY A 276 0.02 15.56 17.02
N ALA A 277 0.41 16.70 17.57
CA ALA A 277 1.74 16.88 18.13
C ALA A 277 2.02 15.85 19.26
N PRO A 278 3.26 15.30 19.36
CA PRO A 278 3.68 14.40 20.44
C PRO A 278 3.57 14.99 21.84
#